data_AF-A0A0M0WW42-F1
#
_entry.id   AF-A0A0M0WW42-F1
#
_cell.length_a   1.000
_cell.length_b   1.000
_cell.length_c   1.000
_cell.angle_alpha   90.00
_cell.angle_beta   90.00
_cell.angle_gamma   90.00
#
_symmetry.space_group_name_H-M   'P 1'
#
loop_
_entity.id
_entity.type
_entity.pdbx_description
1 polymer ?
#
loop_
_entity_poly.entity_id
_entity_poly.type
_entity_poly.pdbx_seq_one_letter_code
_entity_poly.pdbx_strand_id
1 'polypeptide(L)'
;MKKVAIIDELIKSEIPKSFTLENKFTHIRGFHGCRPLDIHTYYSKGIQMLDKEQLLHETLYRLNDIFLDKKSIIEVFEKHWQSEAIERKSIWFTVSKQELLLKAGHYMIYGSEFIQGIAADLVSHQLLKNHGIPTIFSIDVPIETIPTEYLNCLKDNIKNKDTSGGFKSTSPISKDDVIEHLHPLKIVDWHNKGSYYLNQMR
;
A
#
# COMPACT_ATOMS: atom_id res chain seq x y z
N MET A 1 17.90 5.46 -19.07
CA MET A 1 17.10 4.22 -19.28
C MET A 1 16.81 3.62 -17.92
N LYS A 2 15.55 3.31 -17.62
CA LYS A 2 15.13 2.74 -16.33
C LYS A 2 15.73 1.34 -16.17
N LYS A 3 16.45 1.11 -15.08
CA LYS A 3 16.93 -0.22 -14.64
C LYS A 3 16.18 -0.61 -13.37
N VAL A 4 15.39 -1.68 -13.43
CA VAL A 4 14.48 -2.08 -12.35
C VAL A 4 14.99 -3.36 -11.70
N ALA A 5 15.11 -3.35 -10.38
CA ALA A 5 15.34 -4.54 -9.58
C ALA A 5 14.00 -5.24 -9.32
N ILE A 6 13.86 -6.49 -9.76
CA ILE A 6 12.74 -7.36 -9.38
C ILE A 6 13.28 -8.39 -8.39
N ILE A 7 12.90 -8.27 -7.12
CA ILE A 7 13.50 -9.05 -6.03
C ILE A 7 13.33 -10.56 -6.27
N ASP A 8 12.14 -10.99 -6.70
CA ASP A 8 11.85 -12.40 -7.05
C ASP A 8 12.77 -12.99 -8.14
N GLU A 9 13.32 -12.15 -9.01
CA GLU A 9 14.29 -12.56 -10.04
C GLU A 9 15.72 -12.54 -9.50
N LEU A 10 16.06 -11.51 -8.71
CA LEU A 10 17.38 -11.36 -8.12
C LEU A 10 17.73 -12.51 -7.18
N ILE A 11 16.78 -13.02 -6.39
CA ILE A 11 17.03 -14.15 -5.47
C ILE A 11 17.36 -15.47 -6.18
N LYS A 12 16.99 -15.59 -7.47
CA LYS A 12 17.29 -16.76 -8.30
C LYS A 12 18.70 -16.70 -8.88
N SER A 13 19.34 -15.55 -8.83
CA SER A 13 20.65 -15.29 -9.42
C SER A 13 21.76 -15.46 -8.38
N GLU A 14 22.95 -15.86 -8.82
CA GLU A 14 24.15 -15.76 -7.98
C GLU A 14 24.60 -14.31 -7.91
N ILE A 15 24.58 -13.74 -6.71
CA ILE A 15 24.90 -12.33 -6.49
C ILE A 15 26.27 -12.19 -5.81
N PRO A 16 27.21 -11.43 -6.40
CA PRO A 16 28.51 -11.17 -5.79
C PRO A 16 28.39 -10.48 -4.43
N LYS A 17 29.35 -10.74 -3.53
CA LYS A 17 29.41 -10.10 -2.20
C LYS A 17 29.43 -8.56 -2.24
N SER A 18 29.95 -7.96 -3.30
CA SER A 18 30.04 -6.50 -3.49
C SER A 18 28.77 -5.87 -4.08
N PHE A 19 27.71 -6.65 -4.29
CA PHE A 19 26.47 -6.14 -4.86
C PHE A 19 25.76 -5.14 -3.95
N THR A 20 25.35 -4.02 -4.54
CA THR A 20 24.41 -3.07 -3.96
C THR A 20 23.32 -2.77 -4.99
N LEU A 21 22.10 -2.55 -4.52
CA LEU A 21 20.95 -2.25 -5.39
C LEU A 21 21.17 -0.93 -6.11
N GLU A 22 21.65 0.06 -5.37
CA GLU A 22 21.84 1.45 -5.75
C GLU A 22 22.88 1.63 -6.87
N ASN A 23 23.87 0.72 -6.97
CA ASN A 23 24.90 0.82 -8.02
C ASN A 23 24.46 0.21 -9.35
N LYS A 24 23.46 -0.68 -9.36
CA LYS A 24 23.05 -1.42 -10.56
C LYS A 24 21.68 -1.02 -11.08
N PHE A 25 20.81 -0.55 -10.19
CA PHE A 25 19.42 -0.26 -10.48
C PHE A 25 19.12 1.18 -10.16
N THR A 26 18.10 1.69 -10.84
CA THR A 26 17.52 3.01 -10.60
C THR A 26 16.21 2.90 -9.81
N HIS A 27 15.53 1.76 -9.91
CA HIS A 27 14.22 1.53 -9.32
C HIS A 27 14.14 0.12 -8.74
N ILE A 28 13.22 -0.08 -7.80
CA ILE A 28 12.83 -1.40 -7.27
C ILE A 28 11.36 -1.62 -7.60
N ARG A 29 11.03 -2.78 -8.16
CA ARG A 29 9.63 -3.18 -8.35
C ARG A 29 9.01 -3.46 -6.98
N GLY A 30 8.04 -2.64 -6.60
CA GLY A 30 7.19 -2.82 -5.42
C GLY A 30 5.73 -3.05 -5.79
N PHE A 31 4.97 -3.58 -4.86
CA PHE A 31 3.54 -3.80 -4.99
C PHE A 31 2.78 -3.02 -3.93
N HIS A 32 1.80 -2.22 -4.34
CA HIS A 32 0.99 -1.40 -3.45
C HIS A 32 -0.45 -1.93 -3.44
N GLY A 33 -0.88 -2.47 -2.29
CA GLY A 33 -2.26 -2.88 -2.06
C GLY A 33 -3.11 -1.70 -1.62
N CYS A 34 -4.25 -1.48 -2.26
CA CYS A 34 -5.16 -0.39 -1.93
C CYS A 34 -6.60 -0.71 -2.38
N ARG A 35 -7.54 0.20 -2.06
CA ARG A 35 -8.95 0.10 -2.45
C ARG A 35 -9.44 1.41 -3.08
N PRO A 36 -8.95 1.80 -4.27
CA PRO A 36 -9.25 3.09 -4.87
C PRO A 36 -10.74 3.29 -5.15
N LEU A 37 -11.22 4.52 -4.96
CA LEU A 37 -12.54 4.96 -5.45
C LEU A 37 -12.53 5.21 -6.96
N ASP A 38 -11.41 5.73 -7.47
CA ASP A 38 -11.18 5.95 -8.89
C ASP A 38 -9.75 5.55 -9.24
N ILE A 39 -9.62 4.52 -10.06
CA ILE A 39 -8.33 3.98 -10.48
C ILE A 39 -7.58 4.90 -11.43
N HIS A 40 -8.29 5.76 -12.18
CA HIS A 40 -7.69 6.67 -13.14
C HIS A 40 -6.80 7.72 -12.46
N THR A 41 -7.04 8.01 -11.18
CA THR A 41 -6.20 8.92 -10.39
C THR A 41 -4.75 8.44 -10.31
N TYR A 42 -4.52 7.14 -10.21
CA TYR A 42 -3.16 6.56 -10.12
C TYR A 42 -2.41 6.69 -11.44
N TYR A 43 -3.11 6.51 -12.57
CA TYR A 43 -2.50 6.64 -13.91
C TYR A 43 -2.33 8.09 -14.36
N SER A 44 -3.14 9.00 -13.86
CA SER A 44 -3.06 10.43 -14.22
C SER A 44 -2.15 11.22 -13.31
N LYS A 45 -2.07 10.87 -12.02
CA LYS A 45 -1.35 11.63 -10.98
C LYS A 45 -0.24 10.82 -10.29
N GLY A 46 -0.13 9.52 -10.49
CA GLY A 46 0.77 8.66 -9.71
C GLY A 46 0.24 8.38 -8.31
N ILE A 47 1.10 7.96 -7.38
CA ILE A 47 0.72 7.80 -5.98
C ILE A 47 1.12 9.04 -5.19
N GLN A 48 0.11 9.69 -4.62
CA GLN A 48 0.26 10.91 -3.84
C GLN A 48 0.42 10.60 -2.35
N MET A 49 1.05 11.52 -1.63
CA MET A 49 1.10 11.49 -0.17
C MET A 49 -0.29 11.80 0.40
N LEU A 50 -0.54 11.39 1.64
CA LEU A 50 -1.81 11.70 2.30
C LEU A 50 -1.99 13.21 2.44
N ASP A 51 -3.06 13.73 1.84
CA ASP A 51 -3.54 15.09 2.01
C ASP A 51 -4.70 15.11 3.01
N LYS A 52 -4.69 16.06 3.94
CA LYS A 52 -5.67 16.09 5.05
C LYS A 52 -7.09 16.27 4.54
N GLU A 53 -7.30 17.21 3.62
CA GLU A 53 -8.64 17.57 3.15
C GLU A 53 -9.21 16.45 2.30
N GLN A 54 -8.41 15.89 1.38
CA GLN A 54 -8.80 14.75 0.58
C GLN A 54 -9.12 13.52 1.44
N LEU A 55 -8.28 13.25 2.44
CA LEU A 55 -8.48 12.10 3.32
C LEU A 55 -9.71 12.25 4.20
N LEU A 56 -9.99 13.46 4.70
CA LEU A 56 -11.22 13.74 5.44
C LEU A 56 -12.46 13.54 4.56
N HIS A 57 -12.42 14.07 3.34
CA HIS A 57 -13.51 13.88 2.38
C HIS A 57 -13.75 12.39 2.08
N GLU A 58 -12.69 11.63 1.84
CA GLU A 58 -12.78 10.19 1.62
C GLU A 58 -13.29 9.43 2.86
N THR A 59 -12.84 9.81 4.06
CA THR A 59 -13.29 9.22 5.32
C THR A 59 -14.79 9.41 5.49
N LEU A 60 -15.27 10.65 5.31
CA LEU A 60 -16.68 10.98 5.39
C LEU A 60 -17.52 10.22 4.35
N TYR A 61 -17.00 10.07 3.14
CA TYR A 61 -17.67 9.32 2.08
C TYR A 61 -17.79 7.83 2.42
N ARG A 62 -16.70 7.20 2.88
CA ARG A 62 -16.64 5.75 3.17
C ARG A 62 -17.39 5.34 4.43
N LEU A 63 -17.50 6.25 5.40
CA LEU A 63 -18.17 6.02 6.68
C LEU A 63 -19.56 6.68 6.72
N ASN A 64 -20.10 7.05 5.56
CA ASN A 64 -21.44 7.61 5.46
C ASN A 64 -22.49 6.53 5.70
N ASP A 65 -23.00 6.45 6.93
CA ASP A 65 -24.02 5.49 7.34
C ASP A 65 -25.03 6.17 8.28
N ILE A 66 -26.28 5.70 8.28
CA ILE A 66 -27.37 6.29 9.07
C ILE A 66 -27.13 6.23 10.58
N PHE A 67 -26.28 5.33 11.06
CA PHE A 67 -25.95 5.16 12.47
C PHE A 67 -24.71 5.93 12.90
N LEU A 68 -24.00 6.59 11.97
CA LEU A 68 -22.81 7.36 12.27
C LEU A 68 -23.07 8.85 12.09
N ASP A 69 -22.91 9.60 13.18
CA ASP A 69 -22.96 11.06 13.12
C ASP A 69 -21.69 11.65 12.50
N LYS A 70 -21.88 12.59 11.58
CA LYS A 70 -20.79 13.25 10.85
C LYS A 70 -19.81 13.95 11.78
N LYS A 71 -20.29 14.59 12.85
CA LYS A 71 -19.42 15.31 13.80
C LYS A 71 -18.54 14.31 14.56
N SER A 72 -19.08 13.17 14.97
CA SER A 72 -18.29 12.09 15.58
C SER A 72 -17.19 11.58 14.66
N ILE A 73 -17.47 11.39 13.36
CA ILE A 73 -16.44 10.98 12.39
C ILE A 73 -15.30 12.02 12.32
N ILE A 74 -15.64 13.30 12.26
CA ILE A 74 -14.65 14.40 12.20
C ILE A 74 -13.81 14.46 13.48
N GLU A 75 -14.42 14.32 14.65
CA GLU A 75 -13.72 14.35 15.93
C GLU A 75 -12.69 13.22 16.04
N VAL A 76 -13.07 11.99 15.66
CA VAL A 76 -12.14 10.85 15.63
C VAL A 76 -11.05 11.06 14.58
N PHE A 77 -11.41 11.56 13.38
CA PHE A 77 -10.43 11.89 12.35
C PHE A 77 -9.35 12.86 12.85
N GLU A 78 -9.75 13.95 13.50
CA GLU A 78 -8.80 14.96 14.00
C GLU A 78 -7.88 14.37 15.09
N LYS A 79 -8.41 13.50 15.95
CA LYS A 79 -7.60 12.79 16.95
C LYS A 79 -6.51 11.93 16.28
N HIS A 80 -6.87 11.10 15.30
CA HIS A 80 -5.92 10.27 14.54
C HIS A 80 -4.92 11.14 13.77
N TRP A 81 -5.40 12.22 13.14
CA TRP A 81 -4.54 13.16 12.43
C TRP A 81 -3.53 13.86 13.36
N GLN A 82 -3.83 14.06 14.63
CA GLN A 82 -2.87 14.64 15.57
C GLN A 82 -1.85 13.62 16.08
N SER A 83 -2.23 12.34 16.26
CA SER A 83 -1.35 11.31 16.83
C SER A 83 -0.38 10.67 15.81
N GLU A 84 -0.75 10.54 14.54
CA GLU A 84 -0.05 9.65 13.60
C GLU A 84 0.93 10.36 12.63
N ALA A 85 1.81 11.23 13.14
CA ALA A 85 2.63 12.11 12.29
C ALA A 85 3.63 11.41 11.35
N ILE A 86 4.06 10.19 11.70
CA ILE A 86 5.14 9.47 11.00
C ILE A 86 4.60 8.66 9.81
N GLU A 87 3.45 7.99 9.98
CA GLU A 87 2.88 7.12 8.94
C GLU A 87 2.37 7.91 7.72
N ARG A 88 1.99 9.17 7.93
CA ARG A 88 1.50 10.07 6.87
C ARG A 88 2.55 10.45 5.82
N LYS A 89 3.84 10.22 6.11
CA LYS A 89 4.96 10.65 5.26
C LYS A 89 5.56 9.50 4.45
N SER A 90 4.80 8.43 4.22
CA SER A 90 5.34 7.30 3.48
C SER A 90 4.29 6.59 2.63
N ILE A 91 4.73 6.06 1.50
CA ILE A 91 3.95 5.14 0.66
C ILE A 91 4.58 3.77 0.82
N TRP A 92 3.77 2.79 1.22
CA TRP A 92 4.24 1.44 1.52
C TRP A 92 4.05 0.49 0.34
N PHE A 93 5.04 -0.39 0.18
CA PHE A 93 5.10 -1.42 -0.85
C PHE A 93 5.55 -2.74 -0.23
N THR A 94 5.10 -3.85 -0.80
CA THR A 94 5.73 -5.16 -0.59
C THR A 94 6.63 -5.50 -1.77
N VAL A 95 7.60 -6.39 -1.56
CA VAL A 95 8.41 -6.91 -2.67
C VAL A 95 7.74 -8.06 -3.42
N SER A 96 6.67 -8.63 -2.85
CA SER A 96 5.90 -9.73 -3.43
C SER A 96 4.40 -9.46 -3.44
N LYS A 97 3.76 -9.70 -4.58
CA LYS A 97 2.28 -9.71 -4.69
C LYS A 97 1.66 -10.76 -3.78
N GLN A 98 2.31 -11.91 -3.63
CA GLN A 98 1.77 -13.02 -2.86
C GLN A 98 1.68 -12.65 -1.37
N GLU A 99 2.63 -11.86 -0.87
CA GLU A 99 2.60 -11.35 0.49
C GLU A 99 1.39 -10.44 0.75
N LEU A 100 1.05 -9.55 -0.19
CA LEU A 100 -0.18 -8.74 -0.10
C LEU A 100 -1.42 -9.64 -0.02
N LEU A 101 -1.50 -10.67 -0.86
CA LEU A 101 -2.68 -11.54 -0.92
C LEU A 101 -2.84 -12.43 0.31
N LEU A 102 -1.73 -12.90 0.87
CA LEU A 102 -1.74 -13.90 1.95
C LEU A 102 -1.55 -13.33 3.35
N LYS A 103 -0.88 -12.18 3.50
CA LYS A 103 -0.47 -11.64 4.81
C LYS A 103 -0.97 -10.22 5.04
N ALA A 104 -1.02 -9.40 4.00
CA ALA A 104 -1.35 -7.98 4.09
C ALA A 104 -2.63 -7.61 3.30
N GLY A 105 -3.63 -8.50 3.35
CA GLY A 105 -4.86 -8.36 2.57
C GLY A 105 -5.74 -7.17 2.98
N HIS A 106 -5.59 -6.69 4.21
CA HIS A 106 -6.43 -5.64 4.78
C HIS A 106 -6.32 -4.31 4.02
N TYR A 107 -5.15 -3.98 3.47
CA TYR A 107 -4.97 -2.79 2.62
C TYR A 107 -5.86 -2.79 1.37
N MET A 108 -6.15 -3.97 0.82
CA MET A 108 -7.01 -4.10 -0.36
C MET A 108 -8.50 -4.26 0.01
N ILE A 109 -8.77 -4.94 1.12
CA ILE A 109 -10.14 -5.21 1.56
C ILE A 109 -10.78 -3.96 2.15
N TYR A 110 -10.05 -3.25 3.00
CA TYR A 110 -10.56 -2.11 3.78
C TYR A 110 -9.95 -0.77 3.32
N GLY A 111 -8.87 -0.77 2.53
CA GLY A 111 -8.27 0.45 1.99
C GLY A 111 -7.24 1.07 2.94
N SER A 112 -7.27 2.40 3.05
CA SER A 112 -6.33 3.19 3.85
C SER A 112 -6.26 2.72 5.31
N GLU A 113 -5.05 2.45 5.81
CA GLU A 113 -4.82 2.08 7.22
C GLU A 113 -5.26 3.19 8.18
N PHE A 114 -5.04 4.45 7.80
CA PHE A 114 -5.53 5.60 8.56
C PHE A 114 -7.06 5.59 8.70
N ILE A 115 -7.79 5.33 7.61
CA ILE A 115 -9.26 5.24 7.65
C ILE A 115 -9.70 4.00 8.44
N GLN A 116 -8.95 2.91 8.39
CA GLN A 116 -9.21 1.73 9.20
C GLN A 116 -9.08 2.01 10.71
N GLY A 117 -8.11 2.82 11.13
CA GLY A 117 -7.98 3.26 12.53
C GLY A 117 -9.23 4.00 13.01
N ILE A 118 -9.72 4.95 12.20
CA ILE A 118 -10.96 5.69 12.47
C ILE A 118 -12.16 4.74 12.53
N ALA A 119 -12.28 3.85 11.54
CA ALA A 119 -13.38 2.88 11.49
C ALA A 119 -13.34 1.88 12.65
N ALA A 120 -12.17 1.58 13.22
CA ALA A 120 -12.02 0.75 14.41
C ALA A 120 -12.64 1.43 15.64
N ASP A 121 -12.26 2.69 15.87
CA ASP A 121 -12.76 3.49 16.99
C ASP A 121 -14.29 3.70 16.91
N LEU A 122 -14.84 3.74 15.70
CA LEU A 122 -16.27 3.86 15.44
C LEU A 122 -17.01 2.52 15.27
N VAL A 123 -16.32 1.38 15.43
CA VAL A 123 -16.89 0.02 15.27
C VAL A 123 -17.60 -0.16 13.90
N SER A 124 -17.01 0.38 12.84
CA SER A 124 -17.63 0.52 11.52
C SER A 124 -16.79 -0.04 10.37
N HIS A 125 -15.80 -0.90 10.67
CA HIS A 125 -14.90 -1.51 9.68
C HIS A 125 -15.58 -2.13 8.46
N GLN A 126 -16.77 -2.70 8.62
CA GLN A 126 -17.46 -3.34 7.50
C GLN A 126 -17.90 -2.33 6.43
N LEU A 127 -18.15 -1.07 6.78
CA LEU A 127 -18.55 -0.03 5.82
C LEU A 127 -17.48 0.20 4.75
N LEU A 128 -16.19 0.06 5.11
CA LEU A 128 -15.07 0.30 4.20
C LEU A 128 -15.08 -0.64 2.99
N LYS A 129 -15.68 -1.83 3.12
CA LYS A 129 -15.79 -2.83 2.05
C LYS A 129 -16.78 -2.41 0.96
N ASN A 130 -17.66 -1.46 1.24
CA ASN A 130 -18.73 -1.06 0.31
C ASN A 130 -18.24 -0.09 -0.78
N HIS A 131 -17.03 0.45 -0.65
CA HIS A 131 -16.54 1.52 -1.51
C HIS A 131 -15.20 1.18 -2.15
N GLY A 132 -15.09 1.40 -3.46
CA GLY A 132 -13.89 1.12 -4.24
C GLY A 132 -13.67 -0.37 -4.51
N ILE A 133 -12.61 -0.68 -5.26
CA ILE A 133 -12.29 -2.03 -5.71
C ILE A 133 -10.92 -2.45 -5.16
N PRO A 134 -10.79 -3.63 -4.52
CA PRO A 134 -9.49 -4.17 -4.13
C PRO A 134 -8.53 -4.16 -5.32
N THR A 135 -7.36 -3.56 -5.14
CA THR A 135 -6.42 -3.32 -6.24
C THR A 135 -4.99 -3.51 -5.75
N ILE A 136 -4.17 -4.18 -6.56
CA ILE A 136 -2.71 -4.19 -6.42
C ILE A 136 -2.13 -3.43 -7.60
N PHE A 137 -1.32 -2.42 -7.32
CA PHE A 137 -0.48 -1.77 -8.33
C PHE A 137 0.93 -2.37 -8.34
N SER A 138 1.45 -2.63 -9.54
CA SER A 138 2.88 -2.91 -9.76
C SER A 138 3.58 -1.58 -10.06
N ILE A 139 4.59 -1.23 -9.27
CA ILE A 139 5.21 0.10 -9.31
C ILE A 139 6.73 -0.03 -9.35
N ASP A 140 7.36 0.70 -10.25
CA ASP A 140 8.81 0.85 -10.24
C ASP A 140 9.16 2.02 -9.31
N VAL A 141 9.51 1.75 -8.06
CA VAL A 141 9.79 2.78 -7.06
C VAL A 141 11.22 3.30 -7.23
N PRO A 142 11.45 4.62 -7.38
CA PRO A 142 12.81 5.17 -7.51
C PRO A 142 13.62 4.93 -6.24
N ILE A 143 14.84 4.38 -6.39
CA ILE A 143 15.68 3.95 -5.26
C ILE A 143 16.03 5.12 -4.34
N GLU A 144 16.23 6.31 -4.89
CA GLU A 144 16.56 7.53 -4.15
C GLU A 144 15.46 7.98 -3.19
N THR A 145 14.24 7.49 -3.36
CA THR A 145 13.10 7.79 -2.46
C THR A 145 12.96 6.77 -1.33
N ILE A 146 13.72 5.68 -1.37
CA ILE A 146 13.66 4.58 -0.41
C ILE A 146 14.71 4.83 0.68
N PRO A 147 14.33 4.86 1.97
CA PRO A 147 15.31 5.03 3.04
C PRO A 147 16.34 3.89 3.09
N THR A 148 17.58 4.24 3.42
CA THR A 148 18.74 3.33 3.39
C THR A 148 18.54 2.08 4.24
N GLU A 149 17.80 2.17 5.36
CA GLU A 149 17.48 1.02 6.21
C GLU A 149 16.71 -0.05 5.44
N TYR A 150 15.73 0.32 4.60
CA TYR A 150 14.99 -0.62 3.79
C TYR A 150 15.85 -1.19 2.67
N LEU A 151 16.69 -0.37 2.04
CA LEU A 151 17.62 -0.87 1.01
C LEU A 151 18.58 -1.92 1.59
N ASN A 152 19.03 -1.76 2.83
CA ASN A 152 19.86 -2.75 3.51
C ASN A 152 19.09 -4.02 3.85
N CYS A 153 17.86 -3.90 4.39
CA CYS A 153 16.99 -5.06 4.61
C CYS A 153 16.74 -5.85 3.32
N LEU A 154 16.48 -5.17 2.21
CA LEU A 154 16.28 -5.81 0.90
C LEU A 154 17.54 -6.53 0.42
N LYS A 155 18.73 -5.96 0.62
CA LYS A 155 20.00 -6.65 0.30
C LYS A 155 20.15 -7.94 1.10
N ASP A 156 19.82 -7.92 2.37
CA ASP A 156 19.92 -9.10 3.23
C ASP A 156 18.87 -10.15 2.85
N ASN A 157 17.64 -9.74 2.55
CA ASN A 157 16.60 -10.63 2.02
C ASN A 157 17.06 -11.30 0.72
N ILE A 158 17.67 -10.54 -0.19
CA ILE A 158 18.19 -11.09 -1.45
C ILE A 158 19.26 -12.17 -1.18
N LYS A 159 20.23 -11.90 -0.29
CA LYS A 159 21.28 -12.85 0.08
C LYS A 159 20.71 -14.13 0.70
N ASN A 160 19.66 -13.99 1.50
CA ASN A 160 19.00 -15.08 2.20
C ASN A 160 17.94 -15.78 1.34
N LYS A 161 17.74 -15.35 0.09
CA LYS A 161 16.67 -15.82 -0.81
C LYS A 161 15.27 -15.68 -0.20
N ASP A 162 15.07 -14.63 0.57
CA ASP A 162 13.79 -14.26 1.18
C ASP A 162 13.05 -13.25 0.31
N THR A 163 11.77 -13.50 0.07
CA THR A 163 10.85 -12.65 -0.70
C THR A 163 9.81 -11.97 0.18
N SER A 164 9.98 -12.07 1.50
CA SER A 164 9.13 -11.39 2.46
C SER A 164 9.60 -9.96 2.70
N GLY A 165 8.66 -9.13 3.18
CA GLY A 165 8.93 -7.80 3.66
C GLY A 165 8.37 -6.69 2.77
N GLY A 166 8.36 -5.51 3.38
CA GLY A 166 7.96 -4.28 2.74
C GLY A 166 9.03 -3.22 2.82
N PHE A 167 8.87 -2.21 1.98
CA PHE A 167 9.66 -1.00 2.00
C PHE A 167 8.76 0.20 1.77
N LYS A 168 9.28 1.38 2.05
CA LYS A 168 8.53 2.62 1.86
C LYS A 168 9.28 3.60 0.97
N SER A 169 8.51 4.41 0.27
CA SER A 169 9.00 5.64 -0.35
C SER A 169 8.63 6.84 0.54
N THR A 170 9.53 7.80 0.66
CA THR A 170 9.32 9.06 1.40
C THR A 170 8.84 10.20 0.50
N SER A 171 8.58 9.92 -0.77
CA SER A 171 8.16 10.89 -1.77
C SER A 171 6.96 10.35 -2.57
N PRO A 172 6.15 11.24 -3.18
CA PRO A 172 5.16 10.81 -4.17
C PRO A 172 5.80 9.98 -5.29
N ILE A 173 5.02 9.06 -5.85
CA ILE A 173 5.42 8.25 -7.00
C ILE A 173 4.88 8.89 -8.28
N SER A 174 5.73 8.99 -9.30
CA SER A 174 5.30 9.49 -10.61
C SER A 174 4.27 8.57 -11.25
N LYS A 175 3.35 9.13 -12.04
CA LYS A 175 2.44 8.33 -12.87
C LYS A 175 3.19 7.42 -13.85
N ASP A 176 4.38 7.83 -14.31
CA ASP A 176 5.21 7.07 -15.26
C ASP A 176 5.89 5.85 -14.59
N ASP A 177 5.82 5.77 -13.26
CA ASP A 177 6.30 4.64 -12.46
C ASP A 177 5.20 3.63 -12.13
N VAL A 178 3.94 3.96 -12.42
CA VAL A 178 2.79 3.06 -12.28
C VAL A 178 2.70 2.17 -13.53
N ILE A 179 3.04 0.89 -13.38
CA ILE A 179 3.23 -0.02 -14.52
C ILE A 179 1.91 -0.67 -14.93
N GLU A 180 1.22 -1.26 -13.96
CA GLU A 180 -0.02 -1.99 -14.17
C GLU A 180 -0.79 -2.08 -12.85
N HIS A 181 -2.05 -2.47 -12.94
CA HIS A 181 -2.86 -2.85 -11.80
C HIS A 181 -3.51 -4.21 -12.05
N LEU A 182 -3.94 -4.85 -10.98
CA LEU A 182 -4.86 -5.99 -11.05
C LEU A 182 -5.88 -5.92 -9.92
N HIS A 183 -7.04 -6.50 -10.17
CA HIS A 183 -8.08 -6.70 -9.17
C HIS A 183 -8.04 -8.15 -8.69
N PRO A 184 -7.51 -8.42 -7.49
CA PRO A 184 -7.42 -9.79 -7.02
C PRO A 184 -8.81 -10.35 -6.73
N LEU A 185 -9.07 -11.58 -7.17
CA LEU A 185 -10.35 -12.27 -6.96
C LEU A 185 -10.49 -12.84 -5.55
N LYS A 186 -9.36 -13.16 -4.90
CA LYS A 186 -9.30 -13.87 -3.63
C LYS A 186 -8.18 -13.30 -2.77
N ILE A 187 -8.53 -12.83 -1.57
CA ILE A 187 -7.64 -12.15 -0.64
C ILE A 187 -7.84 -12.76 0.76
N VAL A 188 -6.78 -13.02 1.52
CA VAL A 188 -6.89 -13.46 2.91
C VAL A 188 -7.24 -12.28 3.81
N ASP A 189 -8.32 -12.40 4.58
CA ASP A 189 -8.82 -11.41 5.53
C ASP A 189 -8.46 -11.82 6.96
N TRP A 190 -7.31 -11.34 7.44
CA TRP A 190 -6.87 -11.61 8.82
C TRP A 190 -7.72 -10.91 9.88
N HIS A 191 -8.42 -9.81 9.54
CA HIS A 191 -9.42 -9.22 10.43
C HIS A 191 -10.69 -10.07 10.53
N ASN A 192 -10.91 -10.98 9.58
CA ASN A 192 -11.96 -11.99 9.62
C ASN A 192 -11.38 -13.41 9.75
N LYS A 193 -10.51 -13.62 10.75
CA LYS A 193 -9.98 -14.93 11.16
C LYS A 193 -9.27 -15.72 10.04
N GLY A 194 -8.67 -15.04 9.07
CA GLY A 194 -7.98 -15.66 7.94
C GLY A 194 -8.92 -16.26 6.89
N SER A 195 -10.20 -15.90 6.90
CA SER A 195 -11.13 -16.26 5.83
C SER A 195 -10.78 -15.59 4.51
N TYR A 196 -11.36 -16.05 3.41
CA TYR A 196 -11.16 -15.42 2.11
C TYR A 196 -12.21 -14.35 1.85
N TYR A 197 -11.75 -13.12 1.59
CA TYR A 197 -12.54 -12.10 0.91
C TYR A 197 -12.57 -12.43 -0.59
N LEU A 198 -13.78 -12.59 -1.13
CA LEU A 198 -14.00 -12.82 -2.55
C LEU A 198 -14.42 -11.51 -3.21
N ASN A 199 -13.56 -10.99 -4.07
CA ASN A 199 -13.85 -9.76 -4.80
C ASN A 199 -14.90 -10.06 -5.88
N GLN A 200 -16.13 -9.65 -5.64
CA GLN A 200 -17.16 -9.64 -6.66
C GLN A 200 -16.89 -8.42 -7.53
N MET A 201 -16.13 -8.60 -8.63
CA MET A 201 -15.96 -7.55 -9.63
C MET A 201 -17.36 -7.17 -10.14
N ARG A 202 -17.91 -6.06 -9.63
CA ARG A 202 -19.17 -5.46 -10.05
C ARG A 202 -18.87 -4.17 -10.79
#